data_AF-A0A3L8B282-F1
#
_entry.id   AF-A0A3L8B282-F1
#
_cell.length_a   1.000
_cell.length_b   1.000
_cell.length_c   1.000
_cell.angle_alpha   90.00
_cell.angle_beta   90.00
_cell.angle_gamma   90.00
#
_symmetry.space_group_name_H-M   'P 1'
#
loop_
_entity.id
_entity.type
_entity.pdbx_description
1 polymer ?
#
loop_
_entity_poly.entity_id
_entity_poly.type
_entity_poly.pdbx_seq_one_letter_code
_entity_poly.pdbx_strand_id
1 'polypeptide(L)'
;MAAIKVLETNVLHASDVLYWLDGTTAETSTEMQRLPHEVQFNLSDKPRDVQIRQAPGKTALWRRPVADIVNGEATETDKTFVDAGSFTLAGTVQDQRGLYNPRTFSVTVGAGSVPIAGQGLVLYPSPQGTRFGKAGGLIATLRFATADTNDGNVVPWALLTAVVTIPAVGTQTYRAQADHRGDVLLPLHRLPPLPQGVDQYALELSVTALLSARADTPLNTDDLVAMNLESTSSAGSFANPIGFSVVPGEIQLIRSANKDHLAVQPS
;
A
#
# COMPACT_ATOMS: atom_id res chain seq x y z
N MET A 1 0.74 49.61 -26.13
CA MET A 1 1.11 48.24 -25.73
C MET A 1 0.98 47.36 -26.96
N ALA A 2 2.04 46.66 -27.38
CA ALA A 2 1.95 45.74 -28.51
C ALA A 2 1.12 44.51 -28.09
N ALA A 3 0.07 44.19 -28.84
CA ALA A 3 -0.75 43.02 -28.58
C ALA A 3 0.07 41.74 -28.80
N ILE A 4 0.07 40.85 -27.81
CA ILE A 4 0.73 39.54 -27.93
C ILE A 4 -0.03 38.75 -29.00
N LYS A 5 0.65 38.38 -30.09
CA LYS A 5 0.10 37.51 -31.12
C LYS A 5 0.36 36.06 -30.73
N VAL A 6 -0.65 35.38 -30.20
CA VAL A 6 -0.61 33.93 -29.96
C VAL A 6 -0.75 33.22 -31.32
N LEU A 7 0.24 32.41 -31.68
CA LEU A 7 0.25 31.67 -32.95
C LEU A 7 -0.40 30.30 -32.79
N GLU A 8 -0.12 29.62 -31.69
CA GLU A 8 -0.63 28.30 -31.37
C GLU A 8 -0.77 28.17 -29.84
N THR A 9 -1.77 27.43 -29.41
CA THR A 9 -1.97 27.03 -28.01
C THR A 9 -1.97 25.51 -27.92
N ASN A 10 -1.06 24.96 -27.10
CA ASN A 10 -1.09 23.55 -26.73
C ASN A 10 -2.03 23.36 -25.53
N VAL A 11 -3.10 22.60 -25.72
CA VAL A 11 -3.96 22.17 -24.61
C VAL A 11 -3.56 20.76 -24.21
N LEU A 12 -3.17 20.58 -22.95
CA LEU A 12 -2.73 19.28 -22.42
C LEU A 12 -3.60 18.91 -21.22
N HIS A 13 -4.27 17.77 -21.32
CA HIS A 13 -5.06 17.19 -20.27
C HIS A 13 -4.39 15.93 -19.73
N ALA A 14 -4.28 15.81 -18.40
CA ALA A 14 -3.78 14.59 -17.78
C ALA A 14 -4.79 13.47 -17.98
N SER A 15 -4.44 12.39 -18.69
CA SER A 15 -5.32 11.24 -18.91
C SER A 15 -5.58 10.44 -17.63
N ASP A 16 -4.65 10.46 -16.66
CA ASP A 16 -4.90 9.98 -15.30
C ASP A 16 -3.78 10.43 -14.34
N VAL A 17 -3.98 10.20 -13.04
CA VAL A 17 -2.96 10.38 -12.00
C VAL A 17 -2.92 9.16 -11.10
N LEU A 18 -1.74 8.55 -10.96
CA LEU A 18 -1.50 7.58 -9.89
C LEU A 18 -1.11 8.32 -8.62
N TYR A 19 -1.69 7.94 -7.49
CA TYR A 19 -1.29 8.39 -6.16
C TYR A 19 -0.61 7.24 -5.43
N TRP A 20 0.62 7.47 -4.98
CA TRP A 20 1.37 6.51 -4.18
C TRP A 20 1.06 6.79 -2.71
N LEU A 21 0.40 5.86 -2.05
CA LEU A 21 -0.21 6.05 -0.73
C LEU A 21 0.53 5.25 0.34
N ASP A 22 0.67 5.81 1.53
CA ASP A 22 1.16 5.10 2.72
C ASP A 22 0.01 4.36 3.41
N GLY A 23 0.02 3.04 3.30
CA GLY A 23 -0.99 2.13 3.85
C GLY A 23 -1.11 2.11 5.36
N THR A 24 -0.20 2.76 6.10
CA THR A 24 -0.23 2.83 7.57
C THR A 24 -0.99 4.05 8.10
N THR A 25 -1.25 5.05 7.24
CA THR A 25 -1.72 6.37 7.68
C THR A 25 -3.23 6.48 7.87
N ALA A 26 -4.03 5.63 7.23
CA ALA A 26 -5.48 5.60 7.35
C ALA A 26 -6.06 4.21 7.00
N GLU A 27 -7.36 4.03 7.20
CA GLU A 27 -8.04 2.75 6.93
C GLU A 27 -8.46 2.61 5.48
N THR A 28 -8.88 3.74 4.89
CA THR A 28 -9.37 3.85 3.52
C THR A 28 -8.33 4.54 2.63
N SER A 29 -8.21 4.10 1.38
CA SER A 29 -7.23 4.66 0.43
C SER A 29 -7.47 6.14 0.13
N THR A 30 -8.70 6.63 0.26
CA THR A 30 -9.06 8.05 0.05
C THR A 30 -8.52 8.97 1.15
N GLU A 31 -8.26 8.44 2.34
CA GLU A 31 -7.76 9.19 3.50
C GLU A 31 -6.26 8.96 3.74
N MET A 32 -5.66 7.99 3.05
CA MET A 32 -4.23 7.72 3.16
C MET A 32 -3.41 8.89 2.65
N GLN A 33 -2.31 9.17 3.35
CA GLN A 33 -1.36 10.18 2.93
C GLN A 33 -0.55 9.70 1.73
N ARG A 34 -0.19 10.65 0.87
CA ARG A 34 0.72 10.39 -0.24
C ARG A 34 2.15 10.24 0.27
N LEU A 35 2.96 9.45 -0.42
CA LEU A 35 4.38 9.36 -0.11
C LEU A 35 5.06 10.74 -0.23
N PRO A 36 5.96 11.10 0.69
CA PRO A 36 6.60 12.42 0.70
C PRO A 36 7.74 12.54 -0.34
N HIS A 37 7.99 11.50 -1.13
CA HIS A 37 9.05 11.44 -2.13
C HIS A 37 8.57 10.75 -3.41
N GLU A 38 9.38 10.83 -4.46
CA GLU A 38 9.14 10.11 -5.71
C GLU A 38 9.51 8.64 -5.56
N VAL A 39 8.68 7.77 -6.11
CA VAL A 39 8.98 6.35 -6.24
C VAL A 39 9.72 6.09 -7.55
N GLN A 40 10.52 5.04 -7.61
CA GLN A 40 11.01 4.52 -8.88
C GLN A 40 10.04 3.43 -9.35
N PHE A 41 9.63 3.47 -10.61
CA PHE A 41 8.89 2.36 -11.18
C PHE A 41 9.48 1.94 -12.53
N ASN A 42 9.38 0.65 -12.81
CA ASN A 42 9.74 0.04 -14.09
C ASN A 42 8.47 -0.52 -14.71
N LEU A 43 8.04 0.06 -15.82
CA LEU A 43 6.81 -0.34 -16.51
C LEU A 43 7.11 -1.52 -17.42
N SER A 44 6.34 -2.60 -17.25
CA SER A 44 6.35 -3.76 -18.13
C SER A 44 5.37 -3.58 -19.30
N ASP A 45 4.27 -2.86 -19.07
CA ASP A 45 3.27 -2.55 -20.09
C ASP A 45 2.92 -1.05 -20.03
N LYS A 46 3.23 -0.34 -21.12
CA LYS A 46 2.96 1.09 -21.30
C LYS A 46 2.73 1.40 -22.78
N PRO A 47 1.56 1.96 -23.15
CA PRO A 47 1.36 2.46 -24.50
C PRO A 47 2.44 3.47 -24.92
N ARG A 48 2.86 3.42 -26.19
CA ARG A 48 3.99 4.22 -26.70
C ARG A 48 3.73 5.73 -26.66
N ASP A 49 2.47 6.11 -26.77
CA ASP A 49 1.97 7.47 -26.76
C ASP A 49 1.74 8.04 -25.35
N VAL A 50 1.84 7.23 -24.29
CA VAL A 50 1.74 7.71 -22.91
C VAL A 50 3.04 8.38 -22.48
N GLN A 51 2.94 9.64 -22.07
CA GLN A 51 3.96 10.40 -21.38
C GLN A 51 3.68 10.40 -19.87
N ILE A 52 4.77 10.49 -19.11
CA ILE A 52 4.71 10.38 -17.66
C ILE A 52 5.53 11.49 -17.02
N ARG A 53 4.98 12.08 -15.94
CA ARG A 53 5.70 12.99 -15.05
C ARG A 53 5.48 12.58 -13.62
N GLN A 54 6.58 12.46 -12.90
CA GLN A 54 6.54 12.18 -11.47
C GLN A 54 6.64 13.48 -10.67
N ALA A 55 6.07 13.42 -9.49
CA ALA A 55 6.26 14.35 -8.40
C ALA A 55 6.11 13.55 -7.09
N PRO A 56 6.53 14.09 -5.93
CA PRO A 56 6.38 13.38 -4.67
C PRO A 56 4.97 12.83 -4.45
N GLY A 57 4.88 11.50 -4.26
CA GLY A 57 3.63 10.79 -3.98
C GLY A 57 2.60 10.75 -5.13
N LYS A 58 2.96 11.16 -6.35
CA LYS A 58 2.05 11.10 -7.50
C LYS A 58 2.76 10.91 -8.84
N THR A 59 2.05 10.36 -9.81
CA THR A 59 2.54 10.19 -11.18
C THR A 59 1.43 10.56 -12.15
N ALA A 60 1.63 11.68 -12.84
CA ALA A 60 0.72 12.16 -13.87
C ALA A 60 0.98 11.42 -15.18
N LEU A 61 -0.09 10.95 -15.80
CA LEU A 61 -0.11 10.26 -17.07
C LEU A 61 -0.86 11.13 -18.07
N TRP A 62 -0.31 11.33 -19.26
CA TRP A 62 -1.08 11.91 -20.36
C TRP A 62 -0.68 11.26 -21.67
N ARG A 63 -1.67 10.99 -22.51
CA ARG A 63 -1.43 10.52 -23.86
C ARG A 63 -1.03 11.69 -24.74
N ARG A 64 -0.09 11.45 -25.66
CA ARG A 64 0.26 12.45 -26.67
C ARG A 64 -1.01 12.73 -27.49
N PRO A 65 -1.47 13.99 -27.55
CA PRO A 65 -2.66 14.32 -28.28
C PRO A 65 -2.46 14.08 -29.78
N VAL A 66 -3.50 13.60 -30.45
CA VAL A 66 -3.50 13.38 -31.91
C VAL A 66 -3.87 14.67 -32.65
N ALA A 67 -4.56 15.62 -32.00
CA ALA A 67 -5.09 16.83 -32.67
C ALA A 67 -5.05 18.16 -31.87
N ASP A 68 -4.51 18.22 -30.63
CA ASP A 68 -4.75 19.35 -29.71
C ASP A 68 -3.78 20.54 -29.86
N ILE A 69 -3.37 20.86 -31.09
CA ILE A 69 -2.70 22.14 -31.40
C ILE A 69 -3.76 23.08 -31.97
N VAL A 70 -4.21 24.03 -31.16
CA VAL A 70 -5.16 25.06 -31.60
C VAL A 70 -4.38 26.22 -32.20
N ASN A 71 -4.69 26.60 -33.44
CA ASN A 71 -4.13 27.81 -34.04
C ASN A 71 -4.72 29.05 -33.37
N GLY A 72 -3.86 29.92 -32.83
CA GLY A 72 -4.29 31.09 -32.06
C GLY A 72 -4.54 30.79 -30.59
N GLU A 73 -5.44 31.55 -29.99
CA GLU A 73 -5.81 31.44 -28.57
C GLU A 73 -6.87 30.35 -28.36
N ALA A 74 -6.65 29.45 -27.40
CA ALA A 74 -7.60 28.40 -27.04
C ALA A 74 -8.89 28.99 -26.44
N THR A 75 -10.03 28.55 -26.95
CA THR A 75 -11.36 28.89 -26.44
C THR A 75 -11.69 28.11 -25.17
N GLU A 76 -12.76 28.50 -24.47
CA GLU A 76 -13.24 27.72 -23.31
C GLU A 76 -13.69 26.30 -23.69
N THR A 77 -14.14 26.10 -24.94
CA THR A 77 -14.46 24.77 -25.46
C THR A 77 -13.21 23.92 -25.65
N ASP A 78 -12.12 24.50 -26.14
CA ASP A 78 -10.85 23.80 -26.32
C ASP A 78 -10.22 23.37 -24.99
N LYS A 79 -10.56 24.07 -23.90
CA LYS A 79 -10.13 23.74 -22.53
C LYS A 79 -10.99 22.66 -21.87
N THR A 80 -12.07 22.21 -22.51
CA THR A 80 -12.90 21.13 -21.97
C THR A 80 -12.13 19.82 -22.01
N PHE A 81 -12.16 19.10 -20.91
CA PHE A 81 -11.45 17.84 -20.80
C PHE A 81 -12.06 16.80 -21.74
N VAL A 82 -11.23 16.22 -22.61
CA VAL A 82 -11.62 15.14 -23.51
C VAL A 82 -11.18 13.80 -22.94
N ASP A 83 -12.08 12.82 -22.93
CA ASP A 83 -11.75 11.45 -22.56
C ASP A 83 -10.74 10.85 -23.56
N ALA A 84 -9.56 10.51 -23.07
CA ALA A 84 -8.47 9.94 -23.86
C ALA A 84 -8.54 8.41 -23.99
N GLY A 85 -9.61 7.79 -23.45
CA GLY A 85 -9.83 6.35 -23.42
C GLY A 85 -9.00 5.65 -22.34
N SER A 86 -9.50 4.50 -21.88
CA SER A 86 -8.82 3.69 -20.88
C SER A 86 -7.71 2.82 -21.45
N PHE A 87 -6.68 2.58 -20.66
CA PHE A 87 -5.58 1.66 -20.97
C PHE A 87 -5.03 1.01 -19.71
N THR A 88 -4.39 -0.15 -19.85
CA THR A 88 -3.72 -0.82 -18.73
C THR A 88 -2.30 -0.30 -18.58
N LEU A 89 -1.89 -0.09 -17.34
CA LEU A 89 -0.54 0.25 -16.94
C LEU A 89 -0.07 -0.78 -15.92
N ALA A 90 1.02 -1.48 -16.23
CA ALA A 90 1.57 -2.50 -15.36
C ALA A 90 3.08 -2.34 -15.17
N GLY A 91 3.57 -2.75 -14.01
CA GLY A 91 4.98 -2.68 -13.69
C GLY A 91 5.31 -3.00 -12.24
N THR A 92 6.53 -2.67 -11.86
CA THR A 92 7.04 -2.78 -10.49
C THR A 92 7.35 -1.39 -9.97
N VAL A 93 6.96 -1.10 -8.74
CA VAL A 93 7.31 0.11 -8.00
C VAL A 93 8.25 -0.24 -6.84
N GLN A 94 9.22 0.63 -6.60
CA GLN A 94 10.21 0.52 -5.54
C GLN A 94 10.55 1.91 -5.00
N ASP A 95 10.81 2.00 -3.71
CA ASP A 95 11.43 3.20 -3.13
C ASP A 95 12.95 3.12 -3.25
N GLN A 96 13.57 4.18 -3.78
CA GLN A 96 15.02 4.25 -3.96
C GLN A 96 15.80 4.14 -2.64
N ARG A 97 15.18 4.56 -1.53
CA ARG A 97 15.79 4.54 -0.21
C ARG A 97 15.50 3.25 0.57
N GLY A 98 14.69 2.35 0.02
CA GLY A 98 14.26 1.11 0.68
C GLY A 98 13.37 1.33 1.91
N LEU A 99 12.75 2.51 2.07
CA LEU A 99 11.84 2.82 3.16
C LEU A 99 10.47 2.19 2.97
N TYR A 100 10.09 1.87 1.74
CA TYR A 100 8.86 1.16 1.40
C TYR A 100 9.18 -0.16 0.71
N ASN A 101 8.37 -1.18 1.00
CA ASN A 101 8.49 -2.47 0.33
C ASN A 101 8.13 -2.32 -1.16
N PRO A 102 8.87 -2.99 -2.06
CA PRO A 102 8.55 -3.01 -3.48
C PRO A 102 7.23 -3.76 -3.72
N ARG A 103 6.54 -3.39 -4.80
CA ARG A 103 5.26 -3.98 -5.18
C ARG A 103 5.14 -4.06 -6.70
N THR A 104 4.50 -5.11 -7.22
CA THR A 104 4.00 -5.11 -8.60
C THR A 104 2.58 -4.57 -8.66
N PHE A 105 2.20 -3.94 -9.77
CA PHE A 105 0.86 -3.43 -9.97
C PHE A 105 0.41 -3.61 -11.42
N SER A 106 -0.90 -3.71 -11.62
CA SER A 106 -1.56 -3.66 -12.91
C SER A 106 -2.88 -2.93 -12.72
N VAL A 107 -2.99 -1.73 -13.29
CA VAL A 107 -4.15 -0.86 -13.11
C VAL A 107 -4.69 -0.37 -14.45
N THR A 108 -6.01 -0.27 -14.55
CA THR A 108 -6.65 0.41 -15.67
C THR A 108 -6.72 1.90 -15.37
N VAL A 109 -6.05 2.69 -16.19
CA VAL A 109 -5.96 4.16 -16.10
C VAL A 109 -6.73 4.81 -17.25
N GLY A 110 -7.17 6.04 -17.06
CA GLY A 110 -8.03 6.75 -18.00
C GLY A 110 -9.46 6.23 -18.04
N ALA A 111 -9.82 5.29 -17.16
CA ALA A 111 -11.20 4.85 -16.96
C ALA A 111 -11.90 5.79 -15.98
N GLY A 112 -12.40 6.93 -16.45
CA GLY A 112 -13.09 7.85 -15.56
C GLY A 112 -13.76 9.02 -16.25
N SER A 113 -14.99 9.30 -15.85
CA SER A 113 -15.69 10.54 -16.14
C SER A 113 -14.92 11.76 -15.65
N VAL A 114 -14.98 12.85 -16.41
CA VAL A 114 -14.37 14.13 -16.06
C VAL A 114 -15.08 14.75 -14.85
N PRO A 115 -14.35 15.23 -13.81
CA PRO A 115 -12.90 15.26 -13.66
C PRO A 115 -12.32 13.92 -13.16
N ILE A 116 -11.11 13.59 -13.61
CA ILE A 116 -10.45 12.34 -13.26
C ILE A 116 -10.07 12.30 -11.77
N ALA A 117 -10.58 11.29 -11.06
CA ALA A 117 -10.34 11.10 -9.64
C ALA A 117 -8.90 10.64 -9.31
N GLY A 118 -8.22 9.98 -10.26
CA GLY A 118 -6.94 9.33 -10.03
C GLY A 118 -7.07 7.92 -9.44
N GLN A 119 -5.97 7.16 -9.46
CA GLN A 119 -5.89 5.80 -8.94
C GLN A 119 -4.93 5.74 -7.74
N GLY A 120 -5.43 5.28 -6.58
CA GLY A 120 -4.62 5.11 -5.37
C GLY A 120 -3.93 3.76 -5.33
N LEU A 121 -2.60 3.74 -5.33
CA LEU A 121 -1.78 2.55 -5.16
C LEU A 121 -1.11 2.58 -3.79
N VAL A 122 -1.45 1.58 -2.96
CA VAL A 122 -1.00 1.51 -1.57
C VAL A 122 0.36 0.83 -1.48
N LEU A 123 1.28 1.46 -0.77
CA LEU A 123 2.59 0.92 -0.41
C LEU A 123 2.70 0.87 1.11
N TYR A 124 3.46 -0.11 1.59
CA TYR A 124 3.70 -0.28 3.01
C TYR A 124 5.16 -0.04 3.34
N PRO A 125 5.47 0.68 4.44
CA PRO A 125 6.84 0.84 4.89
C PRO A 125 7.52 -0.51 5.12
N SER A 126 8.79 -0.61 4.74
CA SER A 126 9.64 -1.74 5.11
C SER A 126 9.99 -1.65 6.60
N PRO A 127 10.52 -2.71 7.24
CA PRO A 127 11.04 -2.62 8.60
C PRO A 127 12.06 -1.48 8.80
N GLN A 128 12.85 -1.16 7.76
CA GLN A 128 13.78 -0.03 7.79
C GLN A 128 13.06 1.33 7.75
N GLY A 129 11.94 1.44 7.04
CA GLY A 129 11.14 2.66 6.93
C GLY A 129 10.14 2.86 8.06
N THR A 130 9.72 1.80 8.73
CA THR A 130 8.76 1.87 9.85
C THR A 130 9.38 2.60 11.05
N ARG A 131 8.57 3.45 11.69
CA ARG A 131 8.89 4.09 12.96
C ARG A 131 7.76 3.84 13.93
N PHE A 132 8.06 3.44 15.16
CA PHE A 132 7.03 3.38 16.19
C PHE A 132 6.77 4.78 16.76
N GLY A 133 5.49 5.13 16.87
CA GLY A 133 5.06 6.38 17.50
C GLY A 133 4.83 6.21 19.00
N LYS A 134 4.24 7.24 19.62
CA LYS A 134 3.86 7.21 21.04
C LYS A 134 2.85 6.13 21.41
N ALA A 135 2.10 5.63 20.44
CA ALA A 135 1.13 4.56 20.61
C ALA A 135 1.75 3.15 20.52
N GLY A 136 3.06 3.05 20.24
CA GLY A 136 3.74 1.77 20.15
C GLY A 136 3.42 0.99 18.88
N GLY A 137 3.46 -0.34 18.96
CA GLY A 137 3.16 -1.22 17.84
C GLY A 137 3.51 -2.68 18.05
N LEU A 138 3.40 -3.47 16.98
CA LEU A 138 3.68 -4.90 16.98
C LEU A 138 4.92 -5.21 16.15
N ILE A 139 5.69 -6.19 16.59
CA ILE A 139 6.81 -6.78 15.86
C ILE A 139 6.50 -8.25 15.65
N ALA A 140 6.69 -8.76 14.43
CA ALA A 140 6.65 -10.19 14.17
C ALA A 140 7.67 -10.58 13.10
N THR A 141 8.10 -11.85 13.16
CA THR A 141 8.81 -12.52 12.08
C THR A 141 7.93 -13.68 11.63
N LEU A 142 7.62 -13.74 10.34
CA LEU A 142 6.70 -14.72 9.77
C LEU A 142 7.45 -15.89 9.15
N ARG A 143 6.99 -17.11 9.46
CA ARG A 143 7.48 -18.34 8.85
C ARG A 143 6.30 -19.25 8.50
N PHE A 144 6.35 -19.99 7.38
CA PHE A 144 5.32 -21.00 7.13
C PHE A 144 5.43 -22.13 8.15
N ALA A 145 4.35 -22.86 8.41
CA ALA A 145 4.36 -23.98 9.35
C ALA A 145 5.00 -25.26 8.76
N THR A 146 5.15 -25.32 7.43
CA THR A 146 5.65 -26.49 6.69
C THR A 146 7.14 -26.72 6.92
N ALA A 147 7.56 -27.98 7.07
CA ALA A 147 8.93 -28.36 7.45
C ALA A 147 10.01 -28.19 6.36
N ASP A 148 9.70 -27.61 5.19
CA ASP A 148 10.67 -27.53 4.09
C ASP A 148 11.66 -26.38 4.29
N THR A 149 12.88 -26.80 4.61
CA THR A 149 14.00 -25.98 5.11
C THR A 149 14.87 -25.38 4.01
N ASN A 150 14.54 -25.62 2.73
CA ASN A 150 15.45 -25.29 1.63
C ASN A 150 15.46 -23.81 1.21
N ASP A 151 14.51 -22.99 1.68
CA ASP A 151 14.54 -21.52 1.55
C ASP A 151 14.18 -20.81 2.88
N GLY A 152 14.49 -21.46 4.01
CA GLY A 152 14.29 -20.83 5.32
C GLY A 152 12.83 -20.54 5.67
N ASN A 153 11.86 -21.24 5.06
CA ASN A 153 10.47 -21.25 5.49
C ASN A 153 9.86 -19.85 5.74
N VAL A 154 10.34 -18.82 5.04
CA VAL A 154 9.95 -17.42 5.26
C VAL A 154 8.61 -17.13 4.59
N VAL A 155 7.82 -16.22 5.16
CA VAL A 155 6.60 -15.70 4.51
C VAL A 155 6.89 -14.28 4.02
N PRO A 156 7.49 -14.12 2.83
CA PRO A 156 7.89 -12.82 2.35
C PRO A 156 6.65 -12.04 1.88
N TRP A 157 6.72 -10.71 1.99
CA TRP A 157 5.73 -9.78 1.40
C TRP A 157 4.29 -9.92 1.90
N ALA A 158 4.03 -10.73 2.92
CA ALA A 158 2.71 -10.92 3.52
C ALA A 158 2.18 -9.62 4.13
N LEU A 159 0.86 -9.48 4.15
CA LEU A 159 0.18 -8.33 4.75
C LEU A 159 -0.47 -8.74 6.07
N LEU A 160 -0.02 -8.14 7.16
CA LEU A 160 -0.67 -8.26 8.46
C LEU A 160 -1.74 -7.18 8.57
N THR A 161 -2.94 -7.59 9.00
CA THR A 161 -4.03 -6.69 9.33
C THR A 161 -4.44 -6.91 10.78
N ALA A 162 -4.31 -5.87 11.60
CA ALA A 162 -4.75 -5.84 12.98
C ALA A 162 -6.01 -4.98 13.10
N VAL A 163 -7.06 -5.53 13.71
CA VAL A 163 -8.30 -4.83 14.02
C VAL A 163 -8.38 -4.66 15.53
N VAL A 164 -8.35 -3.41 16.00
CA VAL A 164 -8.39 -3.09 17.43
C VAL A 164 -9.79 -2.61 17.79
N THR A 165 -10.38 -3.19 18.82
CA THR A 165 -11.68 -2.76 19.35
C THR A 165 -11.48 -1.73 20.46
N ILE A 166 -11.95 -0.52 20.22
CA ILE A 166 -11.83 0.63 21.11
C ILE A 166 -13.21 0.92 21.71
N PRO A 167 -13.37 0.78 23.04
CA PRO A 167 -14.62 1.09 23.72
C PRO A 167 -15.14 2.49 23.37
N ALA A 168 -16.44 2.59 23.09
CA ALA A 168 -17.14 3.82 22.70
C ALA A 168 -16.75 4.48 21.36
N VAL A 169 -15.72 3.98 20.66
CA VAL A 169 -15.31 4.49 19.33
C VAL A 169 -15.68 3.49 18.22
N GLY A 170 -15.53 2.19 18.48
CA GLY A 170 -15.72 1.13 17.49
C GLY A 170 -14.43 0.40 17.19
N THR A 171 -14.25 -0.06 15.96
CA THR A 171 -13.03 -0.75 15.53
C THR A 171 -12.11 0.19 14.75
N GLN A 172 -10.80 -0.06 14.84
CA GLN A 172 -9.80 0.58 14.00
C GLN A 172 -8.88 -0.45 13.37
N THR A 173 -8.58 -0.26 12.09
CA THR A 173 -7.77 -1.20 11.30
C THR A 173 -6.36 -0.68 11.08
N TYR A 174 -5.35 -1.51 11.31
CA TYR A 174 -3.93 -1.23 11.12
C TYR A 174 -3.33 -2.27 10.19
N ARG A 175 -2.44 -1.85 9.30
CA ARG A 175 -1.85 -2.74 8.29
C ARG A 175 -0.36 -2.52 8.18
N ALA A 176 0.38 -3.60 7.99
CA ALA A 176 1.81 -3.57 7.70
C ALA A 176 2.20 -4.76 6.85
N GLN A 177 3.18 -4.57 5.97
CA GLN A 177 3.66 -5.61 5.08
C GLN A 177 5.01 -6.14 5.58
N ALA A 178 5.17 -7.45 5.57
CA ALA A 178 6.43 -8.12 5.81
C ALA A 178 7.41 -7.85 4.66
N ASP A 179 8.69 -7.79 4.96
CA ASP A 179 9.73 -7.68 3.94
C ASP A 179 10.07 -9.03 3.29
N HIS A 180 11.09 -9.05 2.43
CA HIS A 180 11.63 -10.26 1.81
C HIS A 180 12.08 -11.35 2.80
N ARG A 181 12.31 -11.02 4.08
CA ARG A 181 12.72 -11.97 5.14
C ARG A 181 11.55 -12.40 6.00
N GLY A 182 10.34 -11.91 5.75
CA GLY A 182 9.17 -12.13 6.58
C GLY A 182 9.16 -11.29 7.85
N ASP A 183 10.03 -10.28 7.99
CA ASP A 183 10.03 -9.39 9.14
C ASP A 183 9.00 -8.27 8.92
N VAL A 184 8.17 -8.01 9.93
CA VAL A 184 7.10 -7.01 9.88
C VAL A 184 7.08 -6.16 11.15
N LEU A 185 6.99 -4.85 10.95
CA LEU A 185 6.78 -3.87 12.01
C LEU A 185 5.45 -3.18 11.75
N LEU A 186 4.48 -3.36 12.64
CA LEU A 186 3.13 -2.81 12.52
C LEU A 186 2.95 -1.66 13.53
N PRO A 187 3.08 -0.39 13.09
CA PRO A 187 2.92 0.74 13.99
C PRO A 187 1.44 1.01 14.27
N LEU A 188 1.12 1.33 15.52
CA LEU A 188 -0.26 1.62 15.96
C LEU A 188 -0.49 3.14 16.09
N HIS A 189 0.04 3.95 15.16
CA HIS A 189 0.10 5.42 15.28
C HIS A 189 -1.23 6.12 15.61
N ARG A 190 -2.35 5.56 15.15
CA ARG A 190 -3.70 6.12 15.32
C ARG A 190 -4.42 5.62 16.58
N LEU A 191 -3.78 4.75 17.36
CA LEU A 191 -4.41 4.15 18.51
C LEU A 191 -4.52 5.19 19.63
N PRO A 192 -5.74 5.48 20.13
CA PRO A 192 -5.91 6.46 21.18
C PRO A 192 -5.32 5.95 22.50
N PRO A 193 -5.04 6.85 23.45
CA PRO A 193 -4.69 6.46 24.80
C PRO A 193 -5.88 5.77 25.49
N LEU A 194 -5.58 4.91 26.48
CA LEU A 194 -6.59 4.20 27.24
C LEU A 194 -7.53 5.17 27.98
N PRO A 195 -8.86 5.02 27.86
CA PRO A 195 -9.81 5.76 28.67
C PRO A 195 -9.77 5.28 30.12
N GLN A 196 -10.33 6.08 31.03
CA GLN A 196 -10.39 5.73 32.44
C GLN A 196 -11.12 4.40 32.67
N GLY A 197 -10.48 3.48 33.39
CA GLY A 197 -11.05 2.16 33.73
C GLY A 197 -10.88 1.08 32.66
N VAL A 198 -10.09 1.33 31.61
CA VAL A 198 -9.71 0.32 30.61
C VAL A 198 -8.20 0.12 30.65
N ASP A 199 -7.76 -1.11 30.90
CA ASP A 199 -6.33 -1.42 31.04
C ASP A 199 -5.67 -1.83 29.71
N GLN A 200 -6.46 -2.26 28.73
CA GLN A 200 -6.00 -2.77 27.44
C GLN A 200 -7.12 -2.74 26.39
N TYR A 201 -6.74 -2.75 25.11
CA TYR A 201 -7.67 -2.97 24.00
C TYR A 201 -7.59 -4.40 23.49
N ALA A 202 -8.72 -4.94 23.04
CA ALA A 202 -8.77 -6.21 22.33
C ALA A 202 -8.31 -6.01 20.88
N LEU A 203 -7.45 -6.89 20.38
CA LEU A 203 -6.91 -6.88 19.04
C LEU A 203 -7.13 -8.25 18.38
N GLU A 204 -7.62 -8.22 17.15
CA GLU A 204 -7.68 -9.38 16.26
C GLU A 204 -6.64 -9.22 15.15
N LEU A 205 -5.74 -10.19 15.02
CA LEU A 205 -4.69 -10.20 14.02
C LEU A 205 -5.00 -11.23 12.94
N SER A 206 -4.91 -10.81 11.69
CA SER A 206 -5.08 -11.62 10.49
C SER A 206 -3.90 -11.43 9.55
N VAL A 207 -3.70 -12.40 8.65
CA VAL A 207 -2.65 -12.35 7.65
C VAL A 207 -3.19 -12.75 6.28
N THR A 208 -2.71 -12.04 5.25
CA THR A 208 -2.82 -12.50 3.86
C THR A 208 -1.42 -12.68 3.29
N ALA A 209 -1.21 -13.77 2.54
CA ALA A 209 0.07 -14.16 1.98
C ALA A 209 -0.14 -15.01 0.72
N LEU A 210 0.96 -15.40 0.06
CA LEU A 210 0.94 -16.36 -1.04
C LEU A 210 1.98 -17.46 -0.78
N LEU A 211 1.58 -18.72 -0.90
CA LEU A 211 2.50 -19.87 -0.74
C LEU A 211 3.61 -19.87 -1.81
N SER A 212 3.30 -19.36 -2.99
CA SER A 212 4.24 -19.25 -4.11
C SER A 212 5.13 -18.00 -4.03
N ALA A 213 4.97 -17.16 -3.00
CA ALA A 213 5.75 -15.95 -2.85
C ALA A 213 7.23 -16.29 -2.66
N ARG A 214 8.10 -15.52 -3.33
CA ARG A 214 9.56 -15.65 -3.22
C ARG A 214 10.15 -14.36 -2.67
N ALA A 215 11.20 -14.48 -1.85
CA ALA A 215 11.88 -13.35 -1.25
C ALA A 215 12.49 -12.39 -2.30
N ASP A 216 12.94 -12.92 -3.43
CA ASP A 216 13.58 -12.17 -4.52
C ASP A 216 12.59 -11.48 -5.47
N THR A 217 11.31 -11.82 -5.39
CA THR A 217 10.30 -11.40 -6.36
C THR A 217 9.19 -10.62 -5.67
N PRO A 218 9.13 -9.29 -5.82
CA PRO A 218 8.01 -8.49 -5.33
C PRO A 218 6.69 -8.97 -5.94
N LEU A 219 5.60 -8.80 -5.20
CA LEU A 219 4.25 -9.21 -5.61
C LEU A 219 3.27 -8.06 -5.52
N ASN A 220 2.06 -8.27 -6.05
CA ASN A 220 0.95 -7.35 -5.90
C ASN A 220 0.19 -7.71 -4.62
N THR A 221 0.02 -6.77 -3.69
CA THR A 221 -0.68 -7.03 -2.43
C THR A 221 -2.15 -7.39 -2.63
N ASP A 222 -2.73 -7.03 -3.79
CA ASP A 222 -4.13 -7.35 -4.11
C ASP A 222 -4.32 -8.83 -4.48
N ASP A 223 -3.23 -9.54 -4.81
CA ASP A 223 -3.26 -10.97 -5.17
C ASP A 223 -3.14 -11.89 -3.93
N LEU A 224 -2.95 -11.31 -2.74
CA LEU A 224 -2.74 -12.07 -1.50
C LEU A 224 -4.02 -12.77 -1.06
N VAL A 225 -3.87 -13.99 -0.53
CA VAL A 225 -5.00 -14.79 -0.02
C VAL A 225 -4.94 -14.92 1.49
N ALA A 226 -6.09 -15.08 2.12
CA ALA A 226 -6.18 -15.32 3.56
C ALA A 226 -5.41 -16.60 3.95
N MET A 227 -4.72 -16.53 5.09
CA MET A 227 -4.01 -17.64 5.70
C MET A 227 -4.28 -17.71 7.20
N ASN A 228 -4.04 -18.87 7.80
CA ASN A 228 -4.20 -19.07 9.23
C ASN A 228 -2.90 -18.76 9.99
N LEU A 229 -3.05 -18.10 11.13
CA LEU A 229 -1.98 -17.82 12.09
C LEU A 229 -2.05 -18.83 13.24
N GLU A 230 -0.89 -19.30 13.68
CA GLU A 230 -0.85 -20.11 14.91
C GLU A 230 -1.01 -19.23 16.15
N SER A 231 -1.82 -19.69 17.08
CA SER A 231 -2.11 -19.05 18.36
C SER A 231 -0.84 -18.70 19.15
N THR A 232 -0.89 -17.56 19.85
CA THR A 232 0.16 -17.11 20.77
C THR A 232 0.18 -17.89 22.09
N SER A 233 -0.90 -18.61 22.42
CA SER A 233 -1.08 -19.31 23.69
C SER A 233 -1.16 -20.84 23.56
N SER A 234 -1.52 -21.36 22.39
CA SER A 234 -1.72 -22.79 22.17
C SER A 234 -0.98 -23.28 20.92
N ALA A 235 0.10 -24.04 21.11
CA ALA A 235 0.88 -24.58 20.01
C ALA A 235 0.04 -25.55 19.15
N GLY A 236 0.22 -25.49 17.84
CA GLY A 236 -0.51 -26.28 16.84
C GLY A 236 -1.95 -25.82 16.58
N SER A 237 -2.44 -24.78 17.25
CA SER A 237 -3.78 -24.23 17.04
C SER A 237 -3.72 -23.07 16.06
N PHE A 238 -4.35 -23.20 14.89
CA PHE A 238 -4.33 -22.20 13.83
C PHE A 238 -5.71 -21.60 13.62
N ALA A 239 -5.78 -20.28 13.50
CA ALA A 239 -7.01 -19.54 13.24
C ALA A 239 -6.73 -18.27 12.43
N ASN A 240 -7.78 -17.72 11.82
CA ASN A 240 -7.76 -16.40 11.21
C ASN A 240 -9.11 -15.72 11.46
N PRO A 241 -9.19 -14.67 12.31
CA PRO A 241 -8.09 -14.04 13.04
C PRO A 241 -7.65 -14.80 14.31
N ILE A 242 -6.50 -14.41 14.88
CA ILE A 242 -6.12 -14.73 16.27
C ILE A 242 -6.33 -13.50 17.17
N GLY A 243 -6.84 -13.70 18.39
CA GLY A 243 -7.14 -12.61 19.32
C GLY A 243 -6.14 -12.51 20.48
N PHE A 244 -5.72 -11.29 20.83
CA PHE A 244 -4.95 -10.98 22.03
C PHE A 244 -5.16 -9.51 22.43
N SER A 245 -4.56 -9.06 23.53
CA SER A 245 -4.68 -7.68 24.00
C SER A 245 -3.45 -6.84 23.68
N VAL A 246 -3.67 -5.53 23.52
CA VAL A 246 -2.62 -4.53 23.32
C VAL A 246 -2.80 -3.35 24.25
N VAL A 247 -1.68 -2.76 24.66
CA VAL A 247 -1.61 -1.55 25.48
C VAL A 247 -1.00 -0.43 24.65
N PRO A 248 -1.72 0.70 24.43
CA PRO A 248 -1.15 1.87 23.76
C PRO A 248 0.14 2.34 24.41
N GLY A 249 1.18 2.49 23.60
CA GLY A 249 2.52 2.92 24.03
C GLY A 249 3.52 1.79 24.21
N GLU A 250 3.07 0.54 24.19
CA GLU A 250 3.97 -0.61 24.24
C GLU A 250 4.36 -1.11 22.84
N ILE A 251 5.58 -1.65 22.75
CA ILE A 251 6.04 -2.39 21.57
C ILE A 251 6.01 -3.86 21.95
N GLN A 252 5.10 -4.61 21.33
CA GLN A 252 4.89 -6.02 21.64
C GLN A 252 5.48 -6.91 20.55
N LEU A 253 6.27 -7.90 20.96
CA LEU A 253 6.76 -8.95 20.08
C LEU A 253 5.75 -10.10 20.02
N ILE A 254 5.24 -10.39 18.83
CA ILE A 254 4.23 -11.42 18.60
C ILE A 254 4.89 -12.68 18.05
N ARG A 255 4.63 -13.80 18.72
CA ARG A 255 5.16 -15.13 18.39
C ARG A 255 4.09 -16.17 18.65
N SER A 256 4.13 -17.25 17.88
CA SER A 256 3.34 -18.44 18.15
C SER A 256 3.82 -19.13 19.42
N ALA A 257 2.93 -19.87 20.06
CA ALA A 257 3.24 -20.56 21.30
C ALA A 257 4.44 -21.50 21.11
N ASN A 258 5.44 -21.36 22.00
CA ASN A 258 6.70 -22.13 22.00
C ASN A 258 7.57 -21.96 20.73
N LYS A 259 7.41 -20.85 19.99
CA LYS A 259 8.23 -20.53 18.81
C LYS A 259 8.87 -19.15 18.92
N ASP A 260 9.89 -18.90 18.12
CA ASP A 260 10.58 -17.61 18.00
C ASP A 260 9.98 -16.71 16.91
N HIS A 261 9.04 -17.23 16.14
CA HIS A 261 8.34 -16.60 15.01
C HIS A 261 6.81 -16.77 15.15
N LEU A 262 6.07 -16.06 14.30
CA LEU A 262 4.65 -16.26 14.10
C LEU A 262 4.45 -17.20 12.90
N ALA A 263 3.93 -18.40 13.17
CA ALA A 263 3.73 -19.41 12.16
C ALA A 263 2.46 -19.16 11.33
N VAL A 264 2.59 -19.35 10.03
CA VAL A 264 1.53 -19.13 9.04
C VAL A 264 1.29 -20.42 8.26
N GLN A 265 0.04 -20.74 7.96
CA GLN A 265 -0.29 -21.85 7.06
C GLN A 265 -1.50 -21.50 6.18
N PRO A 266 -1.71 -22.21 5.07
CA PRO A 266 -2.92 -22.06 4.26
C PRO A 266 -4.19 -22.23 5.10
N SER A 267 -5.23 -21.48 4.74
CA SER A 267 -6.53 -21.57 5.40
C SER A 267 -7.25 -22.89 5.20
#